data_AF-A0A3S0DYL2-F1
#
_entry.id   AF-A0A3S0DYL2-F1
#
_cell.length_a   1.000
_cell.length_b   1.000
_cell.length_c   1.000
_cell.angle_alpha   90.00
_cell.angle_beta   90.00
_cell.angle_gamma   90.00
#
_symmetry.space_group_name_H-M   'P 1'
#
loop_
_entity.id
_entity.type
_entity.pdbx_description
1 polymer ?
#
loop_
_entity_poly.entity_id
_entity_poly.type
_entity_poly.pdbx_seq_one_letter_code
_entity_poly.pdbx_strand_id
1 'polypeptide(L)'
;MSTLIQLPEGSICWSAASLPAVALDVQHARTRVQRARTAGRRCSGSTRWERCFADGSAWLEWDWLELDGGAVVQADPLNVRCNVLLLDDRQRPLLSSRRRVMLATLVYLLPWQGPVLDMLHGLRGSPRTAGLAMRLAA
;
A
#
# COMPACT_ATOMS: atom_id res chain seq x y z
N MET A 1 7.06 35.80 -12.56
CA MET A 1 8.21 34.96 -12.14
C MET A 1 7.70 33.54 -11.97
N SER A 2 8.15 32.60 -12.81
CA SER A 2 7.76 31.19 -12.68
C SER A 2 8.64 30.52 -11.63
N THR A 3 8.08 30.23 -10.47
CA THR A 3 8.74 29.39 -9.45
C THR A 3 8.70 27.96 -9.96
N LEU A 4 9.83 27.46 -10.47
CA LEU A 4 10.00 26.06 -10.83
C LEU A 4 9.92 25.23 -9.54
N ILE A 5 8.90 24.38 -9.44
CA ILE A 5 8.76 23.44 -8.34
C ILE A 5 9.80 22.34 -8.55
N GLN A 6 10.83 22.30 -7.71
CA GLN A 6 11.77 21.19 -7.68
C GLN A 6 11.09 20.00 -7.03
N LEU A 7 10.91 18.94 -7.81
CA LEU A 7 10.39 17.67 -7.32
C LEU A 7 11.52 16.87 -6.70
N PRO A 8 11.27 16.15 -5.59
CA PRO A 8 12.19 15.11 -5.15
C PRO A 8 12.51 14.15 -6.30
N GLU A 9 13.77 13.71 -6.37
CA GLU A 9 14.21 12.74 -7.36
C GLU A 9 13.32 11.49 -7.33
N GLY A 10 12.94 10.99 -8.51
CA GLY A 10 12.02 9.87 -8.66
C GLY A 10 10.53 10.20 -8.43
N SER A 11 10.14 11.47 -8.36
CA SER A 11 8.73 11.85 -8.34
C SER A 11 8.06 11.65 -9.70
N ILE A 12 6.82 11.16 -9.69
CA ILE A 12 6.01 10.97 -10.91
C ILE A 12 4.75 11.84 -10.82
N CYS A 13 4.47 12.58 -11.89
CA CYS A 13 3.29 13.43 -11.97
C CYS A 13 2.09 12.66 -12.50
N TRP A 14 0.97 12.71 -11.78
CA TRP A 14 -0.33 12.24 -12.26
C TRP A 14 -1.33 13.39 -12.30
N SER A 15 -2.15 13.41 -13.36
CA SER A 15 -3.34 14.26 -13.35
C SER A 15 -4.36 13.70 -12.38
N ALA A 16 -4.95 14.56 -11.55
CA ALA A 16 -6.03 14.16 -10.66
C ALA A 16 -7.25 13.61 -11.45
N ALA A 17 -7.47 14.12 -12.67
CA ALA A 17 -8.56 13.67 -13.53
C ALA A 17 -8.37 12.24 -14.07
N SER A 18 -7.12 11.74 -14.14
CA SER A 18 -6.83 10.41 -14.65
C SER A 18 -6.81 9.33 -13.56
N LEU A 19 -7.06 9.67 -12.28
CA LEU A 19 -6.93 8.72 -11.17
C LEU A 19 -7.81 7.46 -11.30
N PRO A 20 -9.07 7.53 -11.75
CA PRO A 20 -9.86 6.32 -11.97
C PRO A 20 -9.23 5.37 -12.99
N ALA A 21 -8.64 5.90 -14.07
CA ALA A 21 -7.93 5.09 -15.05
C ALA A 21 -6.61 4.56 -14.48
N VAL A 22 -5.88 5.37 -13.71
CA VAL A 22 -4.65 4.95 -13.03
C VAL A 22 -4.93 3.79 -12.05
N ALA A 23 -6.07 3.79 -11.36
CA ALA A 23 -6.46 2.71 -10.44
C ALA A 23 -6.48 1.33 -11.12
N LEU A 24 -6.79 1.27 -12.43
CA LEU A 24 -6.84 0.03 -13.20
C LEU A 24 -5.44 -0.52 -13.55
N ASP A 25 -4.44 0.37 -13.64
CA ASP A 25 -3.08 0.03 -14.06
C ASP A 25 -2.12 -0.18 -12.87
N VAL A 26 -2.53 0.22 -11.67
CA VAL A 26 -1.74 0.08 -10.44
C VAL A 26 -1.91 -1.34 -9.90
N GLN A 27 -0.80 -2.05 -9.77
CA GLN A 27 -0.76 -3.47 -9.40
C GLN A 27 -0.17 -3.66 -8.01
N HIS A 28 -0.54 -4.76 -7.35
CA HIS A 28 0.08 -5.14 -6.08
C HIS A 28 1.57 -5.46 -6.31
N ALA A 29 2.43 -4.85 -5.49
CA ALA A 29 3.87 -5.07 -5.56
C ALA A 29 4.40 -5.83 -4.33
N ARG A 30 3.89 -5.52 -3.13
CA ARG A 30 4.37 -6.14 -1.89
C ARG A 30 3.37 -6.01 -0.74
N THR A 31 3.29 -7.05 0.09
CA THR A 31 2.71 -6.97 1.44
C THR A 31 3.81 -7.25 2.46
N ARG A 32 3.96 -6.38 3.46
CA ARG A 32 4.78 -6.65 4.66
C ARG A 32 3.86 -6.92 5.83
N VAL A 33 4.19 -7.92 6.65
CA VAL A 33 3.45 -8.29 7.85
C VAL A 33 4.34 -8.11 9.08
N GLN A 34 3.80 -7.43 10.08
CA GLN A 34 4.35 -7.22 11.41
C GLN A 34 3.42 -7.91 12.41
N ARG A 35 3.95 -8.87 13.17
CA ARG A 35 3.17 -9.59 14.19
C ARG A 35 3.32 -8.89 15.52
N ALA A 36 2.21 -8.61 16.21
CA ALA A 36 2.25 -8.13 17.58
C ALA A 36 2.98 -9.16 18.47
N ARG A 37 3.81 -8.67 19.40
CA ARG A 37 4.58 -9.52 20.33
C ARG A 37 3.73 -10.05 21.49
N THR A 38 2.55 -9.50 21.72
CA THR A 38 1.64 -9.85 22.82
C THR A 38 0.52 -10.78 22.34
N ALA A 39 -0.08 -11.53 23.28
CA ALA A 39 -0.94 -12.70 23.05
C ALA A 39 -2.24 -12.49 22.22
N GLY A 40 -2.48 -11.30 21.67
CA GLY A 40 -3.49 -11.07 20.65
C GLY A 40 -2.89 -11.27 19.27
N ARG A 41 -3.41 -12.22 18.48
CA ARG A 41 -3.00 -12.57 17.11
C ARG A 41 -3.10 -11.43 16.07
N ARG A 42 -3.21 -10.17 16.49
CA ARG A 42 -3.38 -9.01 15.64
C ARG A 42 -2.10 -8.76 14.85
N CYS A 43 -2.20 -8.96 13.54
CA CYS A 43 -1.17 -8.58 12.60
C CYS A 43 -1.41 -7.15 12.13
N SER A 44 -0.36 -6.42 11.85
CA SER A 44 -0.40 -5.17 11.11
C SER A 44 0.67 -5.22 10.03
N GLY A 45 0.77 -4.19 9.22
CA GLY A 45 1.85 -4.11 8.25
C GLY A 45 1.60 -3.04 7.22
N SER A 46 2.25 -3.19 6.07
CA SER A 46 2.05 -2.31 4.94
C SER A 46 1.70 -3.10 3.68
N THR A 47 0.98 -2.46 2.77
CA THR A 47 0.81 -2.95 1.40
C THR A 47 1.26 -1.88 0.43
N ARG A 48 1.98 -2.30 -0.61
CA ARG A 48 2.57 -1.43 -1.62
C ARG A 48 2.04 -1.82 -2.99
N TRP A 49 1.67 -0.80 -3.74
CA TRP A 49 1.06 -0.88 -5.05
C TRP A 49 1.81 0.03 -6.00
N GLU A 50 2.03 -0.43 -7.24
CA GLU A 50 2.89 0.26 -8.19
C GLU A 50 2.32 0.25 -9.61
N ARG A 51 2.66 1.29 -10.37
CA ARG A 51 2.55 1.33 -11.82
C ARG A 51 3.94 1.56 -12.40
N CYS A 52 4.40 0.62 -13.21
CA CYS A 52 5.72 0.68 -13.83
C CYS A 52 5.70 1.49 -15.12
N PHE A 53 6.77 2.26 -15.34
CA PHE A 53 7.10 2.97 -16.57
C PHE A 53 8.48 2.51 -17.05
N ALA A 54 8.93 2.99 -18.22
CA ALA A 54 10.22 2.60 -18.77
C ALA A 54 11.41 3.07 -17.92
N ASP A 55 11.26 4.21 -17.24
CA ASP A 55 12.30 4.95 -16.54
C ASP A 55 12.08 5.03 -15.01
N GLY A 56 11.02 4.40 -14.49
CA GLY A 56 10.72 4.39 -13.06
C GLY A 56 9.39 3.74 -12.72
N SER A 57 9.01 3.78 -11.44
CA SER A 57 7.69 3.32 -10.99
C SER A 57 7.02 4.33 -10.08
N ALA A 58 5.73 4.55 -10.31
CA ALA A 58 4.89 5.30 -9.39
C ALA A 58 4.35 4.32 -8.35
N TRP A 59 4.52 4.65 -7.07
CA TRP A 59 4.18 3.75 -5.99
C TRP A 59 3.32 4.43 -4.93
N LEU A 60 2.46 3.62 -4.32
CA LEU A 60 1.65 3.95 -3.17
C LEU A 60 1.86 2.89 -2.11
N GLU A 61 1.98 3.30 -0.86
CA GLU A 61 2.14 2.41 0.27
C GLU A 61 1.39 2.95 1.49
N TRP A 62 0.60 2.10 2.12
CA TRP A 62 -0.13 2.44 3.33
C TRP A 62 -0.09 1.30 4.33
N ASP A 63 -0.37 1.65 5.57
CA ASP A 63 -0.42 0.70 6.68
C ASP A 63 -1.82 0.11 6.84
N TRP A 64 -1.87 -1.15 7.25
CA TRP A 64 -3.09 -1.88 7.55
C TRP A 64 -2.98 -2.56 8.91
N LEU A 65 -4.13 -2.87 9.49
CA LEU A 65 -4.26 -3.64 10.72
C LEU A 65 -5.35 -4.71 10.57
N GLU A 66 -5.11 -5.85 11.20
CA GLU A 66 -6.08 -6.92 11.31
C GLU A 66 -7.01 -6.67 12.52
N LEU A 67 -8.31 -6.72 12.25
CA LEU A 67 -9.36 -6.65 13.26
C LEU A 67 -9.73 -8.05 13.78
N ASP A 68 -10.43 -8.07 14.90
CA ASP A 68 -11.06 -9.28 15.40
C ASP A 68 -12.06 -9.80 14.34
N GLY A 69 -12.07 -11.11 14.10
CA GLY A 69 -12.83 -11.72 13.01
C GLY A 69 -12.08 -11.84 11.67
N GLY A 70 -10.80 -11.44 11.61
CA GLY A 70 -9.93 -11.68 10.46
C GLY A 70 -10.09 -10.68 9.31
N ALA A 71 -10.90 -9.63 9.50
CA ALA A 71 -10.97 -8.52 8.55
C ALA A 71 -9.70 -7.67 8.63
N VAL A 72 -9.32 -7.04 7.51
CA VAL A 72 -8.20 -6.08 7.46
C VAL A 72 -8.71 -4.71 7.08
N VAL A 73 -8.23 -3.69 7.79
CA VAL A 73 -8.59 -2.28 7.54
C VAL A 73 -7.35 -1.43 7.39
N GLN A 74 -7.48 -0.32 6.68
CA GLN A 74 -6.41 0.67 6.62
C GLN A 74 -6.22 1.29 8.01
N ALA A 75 -4.96 1.39 8.46
CA ALA A 75 -4.64 1.87 9.80
C ALA A 75 -4.87 3.39 9.93
N ASP A 76 -4.51 4.14 8.89
CA ASP A 76 -4.78 5.57 8.77
C ASP A 76 -5.20 5.88 7.32
N PRO A 77 -6.49 6.15 7.07
CA PRO A 77 -7.03 6.48 5.74
C PRO A 77 -6.37 7.67 5.06
N LEU A 78 -5.78 8.60 5.83
CA LEU A 78 -5.22 9.84 5.33
C LEU A 78 -3.69 9.79 5.17
N ASN A 79 -3.05 8.70 5.60
CA ASN A 79 -1.61 8.50 5.53
C ASN A 79 -1.22 7.47 4.47
N VAL A 80 -1.23 7.94 3.22
CA VAL A 80 -0.73 7.18 2.07
C VAL A 80 0.62 7.75 1.67
N ARG A 81 1.68 6.93 1.76
CA ARG A 81 3.03 7.26 1.33
C ARG A 81 3.13 7.02 -0.17
N CYS A 82 3.73 7.95 -0.93
CA CYS A 82 3.88 7.81 -2.37
C CYS A 82 5.00 8.72 -2.91
N ASN A 83 5.53 8.40 -4.10
CA ASN A 83 6.34 9.33 -4.91
C ASN A 83 5.51 10.09 -5.96
N VAL A 84 4.18 10.08 -5.84
CA VAL A 84 3.30 10.72 -6.81
C VAL A 84 3.00 12.17 -6.42
N LEU A 85 3.20 13.07 -7.38
CA LEU A 85 2.67 14.43 -7.35
C LEU A 85 1.35 14.47 -8.12
N LEU A 86 0.26 14.83 -7.44
CA LEU A 86 -1.04 15.02 -8.08
C LEU A 86 -1.21 16.46 -8.58
N LEU A 87 -1.61 16.60 -9.83
CA LEU A 87 -1.80 17.88 -10.52
C LEU A 87 -3.28 18.16 -10.80
N ASP A 88 -3.68 19.42 -10.73
CA ASP A 88 -4.97 19.90 -11.23
C ASP A 88 -5.00 19.97 -12.77
N ASP A 89 -6.15 20.38 -13.31
CA ASP A 89 -6.38 20.61 -14.74
C ASP A 89 -5.42 21.66 -15.36
N ARG A 90 -4.89 22.56 -14.53
CA ARG A 90 -3.92 23.59 -14.90
C ARG A 90 -2.47 23.17 -14.69
N GLN A 91 -2.20 21.87 -14.48
CA GLN A 91 -0.87 21.31 -14.23
C GLN A 91 -0.19 21.86 -12.96
N ARG A 92 -0.98 22.28 -11.97
CA ARG A 92 -0.47 22.77 -10.69
C ARG A 92 -0.64 21.70 -9.61
N PRO A 93 0.29 21.58 -8.64
CA PRO A 93 0.11 20.69 -7.51
C PRO A 93 -1.21 20.90 -6.78
N LEU A 94 -1.86 19.80 -6.42
CA LEU A 94 -3.01 19.86 -5.53
C LEU A 94 -2.61 20.34 -4.13
N LEU A 95 -3.53 21.10 -3.52
CA LEU A 95 -3.46 21.41 -2.10
C LEU A 95 -3.45 20.13 -1.26
N SER A 96 -2.75 20.16 -0.12
CA SER A 96 -2.53 18.99 0.74
C SER A 96 -3.82 18.26 1.15
N SER A 97 -4.90 18.98 1.43
CA SER A 97 -6.20 18.39 1.77
C SER A 97 -6.80 17.61 0.61
N ARG A 98 -6.86 18.22 -0.57
CA ARG A 98 -7.39 17.61 -1.79
C ARG A 98 -6.53 16.44 -2.26
N ARG A 99 -5.21 16.54 -2.11
CA ARG A 99 -4.27 15.43 -2.35
C ARG A 99 -4.60 14.22 -1.48
N ARG A 100 -4.79 14.41 -0.16
CA ARG A 100 -5.13 13.30 0.76
C ARG A 100 -6.45 12.61 0.39
N VAL A 101 -7.49 13.38 0.06
CA VAL A 101 -8.78 12.82 -0.38
C VAL A 101 -8.64 11.97 -1.64
N MET A 102 -7.87 12.45 -2.62
CA MET A 102 -7.64 11.70 -3.85
C MET A 102 -6.87 10.40 -3.63
N LEU A 103 -5.83 10.43 -2.77
CA LEU A 103 -5.07 9.23 -2.44
C LEU A 103 -5.93 8.22 -1.67
N ALA A 104 -6.75 8.67 -0.71
CA ALA A 104 -7.70 7.82 0.00
C ALA A 104 -8.73 7.18 -0.96
N THR A 105 -9.23 7.96 -1.94
CA THR A 105 -10.13 7.47 -2.99
C THR A 105 -9.44 6.40 -3.84
N LEU A 106 -8.16 6.60 -4.19
CA LEU A 106 -7.41 5.59 -4.95
C LEU A 106 -7.28 4.28 -4.15
N VAL A 107 -6.93 4.35 -2.86
CA VAL A 107 -6.86 3.16 -2.00
C VAL A 107 -8.21 2.44 -1.94
N TYR A 108 -9.31 3.19 -1.84
CA TYR A 108 -10.66 2.63 -1.84
C TYR A 108 -11.01 1.86 -3.13
N LEU A 109 -10.51 2.32 -4.28
CA LEU A 109 -10.76 1.66 -5.58
C LEU A 109 -9.89 0.42 -5.81
N LEU A 110 -8.79 0.27 -5.09
CA LEU A 110 -7.88 -0.87 -5.26
C LEU A 110 -8.39 -2.10 -4.50
N PRO A 111 -8.29 -3.31 -5.06
CA PRO A 111 -8.71 -4.55 -4.40
C PRO A 111 -7.67 -5.03 -3.37
N TRP A 112 -7.21 -4.13 -2.50
CA TRP A 112 -5.99 -4.31 -1.72
C TRP A 112 -6.10 -5.33 -0.59
N GLN A 113 -7.30 -5.55 -0.08
CA GLN A 113 -7.51 -6.48 1.02
C GLN A 113 -7.19 -7.92 0.61
N GLY A 114 -7.42 -8.29 -0.65
CA GLY A 114 -7.16 -9.64 -1.17
C GLY A 114 -5.70 -10.09 -0.98
N PRO A 115 -4.72 -9.40 -1.60
CA PRO A 115 -3.30 -9.74 -1.44
C PRO A 115 -2.79 -9.70 0.02
N VAL A 116 -3.39 -8.87 0.87
CA VAL A 116 -3.07 -8.85 2.30
C VAL A 116 -3.60 -10.10 3.00
N LEU A 117 -4.86 -10.44 2.78
CA LEU A 117 -5.49 -11.64 3.34
C LEU A 117 -4.80 -12.92 2.87
N ASP A 118 -4.45 -13.01 1.59
CA ASP A 118 -3.70 -14.15 1.04
C ASP A 118 -2.36 -14.34 1.76
N MET A 119 -1.63 -13.24 2.00
CA MET A 119 -0.38 -13.27 2.75
C MET A 119 -0.60 -13.70 4.22
N LEU A 120 -1.65 -13.20 4.88
CA LEU A 120 -1.99 -13.59 6.25
C LEU A 120 -2.38 -15.08 6.33
N HIS A 121 -3.14 -15.59 5.36
CA HIS A 121 -3.51 -17.00 5.27
C HIS A 121 -2.28 -17.89 5.05
N GLY A 122 -1.37 -17.53 4.14
CA GLY A 122 -0.12 -18.27 3.92
C GLY A 122 0.75 -18.33 5.18
N LEU A 123 0.82 -17.23 5.93
CA LEU A 123 1.54 -17.15 7.21
C LEU A 123 0.90 -17.95 8.35
N ARG A 124 -0.39 -18.26 8.26
CA ARG A 124 -1.16 -19.08 9.22
C ARG A 124 -1.16 -20.56 8.86
N GLY A 125 -1.22 -20.85 7.56
CA GLY A 125 -1.24 -22.19 6.99
C GLY A 125 0.14 -22.83 6.84
N SER A 126 1.23 -22.05 6.89
CA SER A 126 2.58 -22.62 6.97
C SER A 126 2.72 -23.41 8.28
N PRO A 127 2.78 -24.76 8.23
CA PRO A 127 3.03 -25.52 9.42
C PRO A 127 4.46 -25.22 9.87
N ARG A 128 4.68 -25.11 11.18
CA ARG A 128 6.01 -25.24 11.78
C ARG A 128 6.52 -26.67 11.59
N THR A 129 6.66 -27.15 10.36
CA THR A 129 7.29 -28.43 9.99
C THR A 129 8.81 -28.24 10.05
N ALA A 130 9.33 -28.00 11.25
CA ALA A 130 10.77 -28.02 11.50
C ALA A 130 11.13 -28.29 12.97
N GLY A 131 10.19 -28.15 13.92
CA GLY A 131 10.52 -28.23 15.35
C GLY A 131 10.29 -29.58 16.04
N LEU A 132 9.52 -30.50 15.45
CA LEU A 132 9.05 -31.71 16.16
C LEU A 132 9.37 -33.03 15.45
N ALA A 133 9.69 -33.02 14.16
CA ALA A 133 10.12 -34.22 13.45
C ALA A 133 11.57 -34.63 13.74
N MET A 134 12.40 -33.74 14.33
CA MET A 134 13.81 -34.00 14.63
C MET A 134 14.07 -34.41 16.09
N ARG A 135 13.04 -34.77 16.86
CA ARG A 135 13.16 -35.28 18.24
C ARG A 135 12.55 -36.68 18.45
N LEU A 136 12.13 -37.35 17.37
CA LEU A 136 11.63 -38.73 17.42
C LEU A 136 12.43 -39.68 16.53
N ALA A 137 13.60 -39.25 16.04
CA ALA A 137 14.46 -40.07 15.17
C ALA A 137 15.96 -40.00 15.54
N ALA A 138 16.31 -39.64 16.78
CA ALA A 138 17.68 -39.75 17.30
C ALA A 138 17.66 -40.13 18.79
#